data_AF-A0A4V3SPS4-F1
#
_entry.id   AF-A0A4V3SPS4-F1
#
_cell.length_a   1.000
_cell.length_b   1.000
_cell.length_c   1.000
_cell.angle_alpha   90.00
_cell.angle_beta   90.00
_cell.angle_gamma   90.00
#
_symmetry.space_group_name_H-M   'P 1'
#
loop_
_entity.id
_entity.type
_entity.pdbx_description
1 polymer ?
#
loop_
_entity_poly.entity_id
_entity_poly.type
_entity_poly.pdbx_seq_one_letter_code
_entity_poly.pdbx_strand_id
1 'polypeptide(L)'
;MLYKLFLLVRSLLILYIMLYLGNQIAYFIPVGVPGSIWGLLLLFVGLTTKIIPLEWIYLGASLLIRYMAILFVPVSVGIIKYSDLLWEQMNILIIPNVVSTCATLVFIGIVANMMFEHQSFRHKRKKVLAKRATEKNKYIN
;
A
#
# COMPACT_ATOMS: atom_id res chain seq x y z
N MET A 1 21.84 -8.92 23.58
CA MET A 1 22.16 -8.42 22.23
C MET A 1 21.85 -9.46 21.15
N LEU A 2 22.30 -10.71 21.29
CA LEU A 2 22.05 -11.80 20.31
C LEU A 2 20.56 -12.04 19.99
N TYR A 3 19.67 -12.04 20.98
CA TYR A 3 18.24 -12.32 20.74
C TYR A 3 17.58 -11.32 19.77
N LYS A 4 17.89 -10.03 19.90
CA LYS A 4 17.39 -8.99 18.97
C LYS A 4 17.94 -9.18 17.55
N LEU A 5 19.20 -9.62 17.44
CA LEU A 5 19.81 -9.93 16.15
C LEU A 5 19.12 -11.12 15.48
N PHE A 6 18.84 -12.19 16.24
CA PHE A 6 18.10 -13.35 15.74
C PHE A 6 16.70 -12.97 15.26
N LEU A 7 15.97 -12.17 16.04
CA LEU A 7 14.65 -11.66 15.65
C LEU A 7 14.71 -10.86 14.34
N LEU A 8 15.71 -10.00 14.19
CA LEU A 8 15.91 -9.16 13.01
C LEU A 8 16.20 -10.01 11.77
N VAL A 9 17.12 -10.98 11.88
CA VAL A 9 17.44 -11.91 10.79
C VAL A 9 16.21 -12.71 10.39
N ARG A 10 15.43 -13.22 11.36
CA ARG A 10 14.16 -13.89 11.10
C ARG A 10 13.17 -12.98 10.36
N SER A 11 13.00 -11.74 10.81
CA SER A 11 12.11 -10.77 10.14
C SER A 11 12.53 -10.54 8.68
N LEU A 12 13.82 -10.31 8.44
CA LEU A 12 14.34 -10.07 7.09
C LEU A 12 14.19 -11.31 6.19
N LEU A 13 14.42 -12.51 6.74
CA LEU A 13 14.20 -13.76 6.01
C LEU A 13 12.74 -13.92 5.58
N ILE A 14 11.79 -13.67 6.48
CA ILE A 14 10.36 -13.76 6.14
C ILE A 14 10.00 -12.76 5.03
N LEU A 15 10.46 -11.50 5.15
CA LEU A 15 10.21 -10.47 4.14
C LEU A 15 10.82 -10.85 2.78
N TYR A 16 12.05 -11.38 2.79
CA TYR A 16 12.73 -11.86 1.59
C TYR A 16 12.02 -13.05 0.94
N ILE A 17 11.58 -14.03 1.73
CA ILE A 17 10.83 -15.20 1.23
C ILE A 17 9.52 -14.74 0.56
N MET A 18 8.81 -13.78 1.15
CA MET A 18 7.58 -13.25 0.54
C MET A 18 7.84 -12.52 -0.77
N LEU A 19 8.90 -11.71 -0.84
CA LEU A 19 9.32 -11.08 -2.09
C LEU A 19 9.71 -12.12 -3.14
N TYR A 20 10.46 -13.15 -2.76
CA TYR A 20 10.87 -14.23 -3.65
C TYR A 20 9.66 -14.98 -4.21
N LEU A 21 8.72 -15.40 -3.36
CA LEU A 21 7.48 -16.04 -3.79
C LEU A 21 6.66 -15.12 -4.70
N GLY A 22 6.58 -13.83 -4.39
CA GLY A 22 5.92 -12.84 -5.24
C GLY A 22 6.54 -12.73 -6.63
N ASN A 23 7.87 -12.76 -6.73
CA ASN A 23 8.59 -12.79 -8.01
C ASN A 23 8.32 -14.09 -8.79
N GLN A 24 8.27 -15.24 -8.10
CA GLN A 24 7.90 -16.50 -8.75
C GLN A 24 6.47 -16.44 -9.30
N ILE A 25 5.52 -15.87 -8.56
CA ILE A 25 4.13 -15.69 -9.04
C ILE A 25 4.10 -14.77 -10.25
N ALA A 26 4.79 -13.63 -10.20
CA ALA A 26 4.86 -12.69 -11.32
C ALA A 26 5.49 -13.31 -12.58
N TYR A 27 6.41 -14.25 -12.42
CA TYR A 27 6.98 -15.01 -13.53
C TYR A 27 5.96 -15.94 -14.20
N PHE A 28 5.14 -16.64 -13.42
CA PHE A 28 4.10 -17.54 -13.96
C PHE A 28 2.86 -16.79 -14.48
N ILE A 29 2.54 -15.63 -13.90
CA ILE A 29 1.35 -14.82 -14.25
C ILE A 29 1.83 -13.43 -14.70
N PRO A 30 2.19 -13.25 -15.98
CA PRO A 30 2.71 -12.00 -16.50
C PRO A 30 1.58 -10.99 -16.80
N VAL A 31 0.89 -10.53 -15.74
CA VAL A 31 -0.16 -9.49 -15.80
C VAL A 31 0.39 -8.06 -15.72
N GLY A 32 1.71 -7.87 -15.90
CA GLY A 32 2.38 -6.56 -15.80
C GLY A 32 2.50 -6.02 -14.36
N VAL A 33 2.11 -6.82 -13.35
CA VAL A 33 2.23 -6.47 -11.94
C VAL A 33 3.61 -6.88 -11.40
N PRO A 34 4.39 -5.97 -10.79
CA PRO A 34 5.68 -6.31 -10.20
C PRO A 34 5.56 -7.38 -9.10
N GLY A 35 6.54 -8.29 -9.02
CA GLY A 35 6.55 -9.36 -8.01
C GLY A 35 6.57 -8.86 -6.56
N SER A 36 7.06 -7.65 -6.30
CA SER A 36 6.98 -7.02 -4.97
C SER A 36 5.55 -6.78 -4.50
N ILE A 37 4.62 -6.47 -5.42
CA ILE A 37 3.19 -6.30 -5.10
C ILE A 37 2.57 -7.65 -4.74
N TRP A 38 2.90 -8.70 -5.50
CA TRP A 38 2.47 -10.07 -5.18
C TRP A 38 3.02 -10.54 -3.82
N GLY A 39 4.28 -10.24 -3.53
CA GLY A 39 4.89 -10.55 -2.23
C GLY A 39 4.21 -9.81 -1.08
N LEU A 40 3.80 -8.55 -1.29
CA LEU A 40 3.03 -7.79 -0.31
C LEU A 40 1.64 -8.41 -0.09
N LEU A 41 0.94 -8.82 -1.15
CA LEU A 41 -0.35 -9.50 -1.04
C LEU A 41 -0.24 -10.83 -0.29
N LEU A 42 0.80 -11.64 -0.57
CA LEU A 42 1.07 -12.87 0.16
C LEU A 42 1.32 -12.61 1.65
N LEU A 43 2.18 -11.62 1.95
CA LEU A 43 2.45 -11.23 3.34
C LEU A 43 1.17 -10.74 4.03
N PHE A 44 0.34 -9.95 3.34
CA PHE A 44 -0.93 -9.47 3.85
C PHE A 44 -1.91 -10.62 4.18
N VAL A 45 -1.99 -11.62 3.30
CA VAL A 45 -2.78 -12.83 3.58
C VAL A 45 -2.20 -13.60 4.76
N GLY A 46 -0.88 -13.76 4.85
CA GLY A 46 -0.21 -14.41 5.99
C GLY A 46 -0.45 -13.70 7.33
N LEU A 47 -0.51 -12.36 7.31
CA LEU A 47 -0.81 -11.54 8.49
C LEU A 47 -2.29 -11.63 8.89
N THR A 48 -3.21 -11.53 7.92
CA THR A 48 -4.66 -11.56 8.20
C THR A 48 -5.13 -12.94 8.66
N THR A 49 -4.55 -14.02 8.12
CA THR A 49 -4.76 -15.41 8.57
C THR A 49 -4.05 -15.74 9.89
N LYS A 50 -3.23 -14.82 10.42
CA LYS A 50 -2.39 -14.99 11.62
C LYS A 50 -1.37 -16.15 11.54
N ILE A 51 -1.11 -16.68 10.34
CA ILE A 51 -0.02 -17.64 10.11
C ILE A 51 1.33 -16.98 10.43
N ILE A 52 1.45 -15.69 10.08
CA ILE A 52 2.62 -14.88 10.37
C ILE A 52 2.19 -13.81 11.36
N PRO A 53 2.48 -13.95 12.66
CA PRO A 53 2.18 -12.90 13.63
C PRO A 53 3.03 -11.66 13.34
N LEU A 54 2.42 -10.49 13.49
CA LEU A 54 3.05 -9.19 13.16
C LEU A 54 4.40 -8.99 13.86
N GLU A 55 4.53 -9.46 15.10
CA GLU A 55 5.73 -9.39 15.93
C GLU A 55 6.96 -10.03 15.24
N TRP A 56 6.73 -11.01 14.36
CA TRP A 56 7.83 -11.70 13.68
C TRP A 56 8.52 -10.88 12.61
N ILE A 57 7.81 -9.93 12.01
CA ILE A 57 8.32 -9.09 10.92
C ILE A 57 8.54 -7.64 11.35
N TYR A 58 7.93 -7.21 12.46
CA TYR A 58 7.90 -5.81 12.90
C TYR A 58 9.30 -5.20 13.03
N LEU A 59 10.25 -5.92 13.64
CA LEU A 59 11.61 -5.41 13.86
C LEU A 59 12.37 -5.19 12.54
N GLY A 60 12.32 -6.14 11.62
CA GLY A 60 12.98 -6.00 10.31
C GLY A 60 12.30 -4.98 9.40
N ALA A 61 10.96 -4.99 9.34
CA ALA A 61 10.19 -4.05 8.54
C ALA A 61 10.38 -2.60 9.02
N SER A 62 10.32 -2.36 10.34
CA SER A 62 10.53 -1.02 10.89
C SER A 62 11.94 -0.49 10.62
N LEU A 63 12.97 -1.35 10.64
CA LEU A 63 14.33 -0.96 10.29
C LEU A 63 14.45 -0.56 8.81
N LEU A 64 13.91 -1.38 7.90
CA LEU A 64 13.91 -1.09 6.46
C LEU A 64 13.17 0.23 6.16
N ILE A 65 12.01 0.46 6.78
CA ILE A 65 11.25 1.70 6.63
C ILE A 65 12.03 2.89 7.20
N ARG A 66 12.62 2.75 8.38
CA ARG A 66 13.39 3.82 9.03
C ARG A 66 14.58 4.29 8.18
N TYR A 67 15.27 3.37 7.53
CA TYR A 67 16.43 3.65 6.69
C TYR A 67 16.13 3.64 5.18
N MET A 68 14.85 3.68 4.79
CA MET A 68 14.40 3.60 3.41
C MET A 68 15.07 4.67 2.52
N ALA A 69 15.19 5.91 3.00
CA ALA A 69 15.87 6.98 2.27
C ALA A 69 17.34 6.65 1.96
N ILE A 70 18.07 6.03 2.92
CA ILE A 70 19.47 5.62 2.72
C ILE A 70 19.55 4.49 1.69
N LEU A 71 18.60 3.55 1.71
CA LEU A 71 18.53 2.45 0.74
C LEU A 71 18.25 2.93 -0.70
N PHE A 72 17.66 4.12 -0.87
CA PHE A 72 17.46 4.71 -2.19
C PHE A 72 18.70 5.40 -2.75
N VAL A 73 19.64 5.84 -1.91
CA VAL A 73 20.84 6.57 -2.38
C VAL A 73 21.62 5.78 -3.45
N PRO A 74 21.93 4.48 -3.29
CA PRO A 74 22.62 3.70 -4.33
C PRO A 74 21.82 3.62 -5.64
N VAL A 75 20.50 3.47 -5.54
CA VAL A 75 19.60 3.41 -6.70
C VAL A 75 19.62 4.74 -7.45
N SER A 76 19.51 5.86 -6.73
CA SER A 76 19.56 7.21 -7.30
C SER A 76 20.91 7.52 -7.96
N VAL A 77 22.03 7.18 -7.32
CA VAL A 77 23.37 7.38 -7.89
C VAL A 77 23.56 6.54 -9.17
N GLY A 78 22.97 5.34 -9.22
CA GLY A 78 22.95 4.53 -10.44
C GLY A 78 22.22 5.19 -11.61
N ILE A 79 21.11 5.88 -11.31
CA ILE A 79 20.30 6.60 -12.32
C ILE A 79 21.04 7.83 -12.85
N ILE A 80 21.76 8.57 -12.00
CA ILE A 80 22.51 9.78 -12.40
C ILE A 80 23.56 9.48 -13.47
N LYS A 81 24.08 8.24 -13.56
CA LYS A 81 25.00 7.84 -14.65
C LYS A 81 24.39 7.98 -16.06
N TYR A 82 23.07 8.06 -16.15
CA TYR A 82 22.32 8.24 -17.39
C TYR A 82 21.67 9.63 -17.47
N SER A 83 22.23 10.62 -16.78
CA SER A 83 21.68 11.99 -16.67
C SER A 83 21.37 12.62 -18.03
N ASP A 84 22.24 12.41 -19.02
CA ASP A 84 22.11 13.05 -20.33
C ASP A 84 20.88 12.52 -21.09
N LEU A 85 20.65 11.21 -21.03
CA LEU A 85 19.46 10.57 -21.60
C LEU A 85 18.18 11.03 -20.88
N LEU A 86 18.25 11.22 -19.56
CA LEU A 86 17.11 11.70 -18.77
C LEU A 86 16.74 13.14 -19.15
N TRP A 87 17.73 14.00 -19.38
CA TRP A 87 17.50 15.38 -19.84
C TRP A 87 16.89 15.42 -21.23
N GLU A 88 17.39 14.60 -22.16
CA GLU A 88 16.87 14.52 -23.53
C GLU A 88 15.41 14.08 -23.57
N GLN A 89 15.03 13.10 -22.74
CA GLN A 89 13.67 12.55 -22.71
C GLN A 89 12.77 13.07 -21.57
N MET A 90 13.19 14.11 -20.87
CA MET A 90 12.51 14.62 -19.68
C MET A 90 11.03 14.96 -19.94
N ASN A 91 10.71 15.51 -21.12
CA ASN A 91 9.32 15.82 -21.48
C ASN A 91 8.46 14.56 -21.64
N ILE A 92 9.01 13.51 -22.25
CA ILE A 92 8.32 12.23 -22.48
C ILE A 92 8.18 11.45 -21.16
N LEU A 93 9.07 11.67 -20.20
CA LEU A 93 9.00 11.06 -18.87
C LEU A 93 8.03 11.80 -17.95
N ILE A 94 8.12 13.13 -17.83
CA ILE A 94 7.37 13.87 -16.82
C ILE A 94 5.91 14.06 -17.24
N ILE A 95 5.64 14.51 -18.48
CA ILE A 95 4.30 14.91 -18.90
C ILE A 95 3.30 13.74 -18.81
N PRO A 96 3.57 12.56 -19.39
CA PRO A 96 2.63 11.44 -19.32
C PRO A 96 2.46 10.89 -17.90
N ASN A 97 3.51 10.88 -17.07
CA ASN A 97 3.43 10.40 -15.69
C ASN A 97 2.57 11.32 -14.82
N VAL A 98 2.76 12.64 -14.92
CA VAL A 98 1.96 13.61 -14.17
C VAL A 98 0.50 13.57 -14.63
N VAL A 99 0.27 13.61 -15.95
CA VAL A 99 -1.08 13.59 -16.51
C VAL A 99 -1.81 12.29 -16.16
N SER A 100 -1.18 11.12 -16.34
CA SER A 100 -1.78 9.82 -16.02
C SER A 100 -2.04 9.66 -14.52
N THR A 101 -1.14 10.12 -13.65
CA THR A 101 -1.34 10.07 -12.19
C THR A 101 -2.52 10.94 -11.79
N CYS A 102 -2.58 12.20 -12.24
CA CYS A 102 -3.69 13.10 -11.96
C CYS A 102 -5.01 12.54 -12.50
N ALA A 103 -5.03 12.06 -13.74
CA ALA A 103 -6.22 11.47 -14.36
C ALA A 103 -6.70 10.24 -13.58
N THR A 104 -5.78 9.35 -13.20
CA THR A 104 -6.09 8.13 -12.43
C THR A 104 -6.66 8.47 -11.06
N LEU A 105 -6.08 9.45 -10.36
CA LEU A 105 -6.57 9.91 -9.06
C LEU A 105 -7.97 10.52 -9.15
N VAL A 106 -8.23 11.38 -10.14
CA VAL A 106 -9.56 11.97 -10.38
C VAL A 106 -10.57 10.87 -10.71
N PHE A 107 -10.22 9.95 -11.60
CA PHE A 107 -11.08 8.86 -12.02
C PHE A 107 -11.45 7.94 -10.84
N ILE A 108 -10.46 7.48 -10.07
CA ILE A 108 -10.67 6.68 -8.86
C ILE A 108 -11.51 7.47 -7.85
N GLY A 109 -11.25 8.77 -7.69
CA GLY A 109 -12.03 9.65 -6.80
C GLY A 109 -13.52 9.71 -7.18
N ILE A 110 -13.82 9.90 -8.46
CA ILE A 110 -15.20 9.92 -8.98
C ILE A 110 -15.88 8.56 -8.79
N VAL A 111 -15.20 7.48 -9.17
CA VAL A 111 -15.73 6.11 -9.03
C VAL A 111 -16.00 5.77 -7.55
N ALA A 112 -15.05 6.09 -6.67
CA ALA A 112 -15.22 5.90 -5.24
C ALA A 112 -16.40 6.73 -4.71
N ASN A 113 -16.51 8.01 -5.10
CA ASN A 113 -17.64 8.84 -4.68
C ASN A 113 -18.97 8.21 -5.11
N MET A 114 -19.10 7.78 -6.38
CA MET A 114 -20.30 7.14 -6.88
C MET A 114 -20.65 5.85 -6.14
N MET A 115 -19.65 5.01 -5.81
CA MET A 115 -19.85 3.76 -5.07
C MET A 115 -20.23 4.00 -3.59
N PHE A 116 -19.57 4.94 -2.92
CA PHE A 116 -19.76 5.19 -1.50
C PHE A 116 -20.97 6.09 -1.19
N GLU A 117 -21.38 6.96 -2.11
CA GLU A 117 -22.58 7.79 -2.00
C GLU A 117 -23.85 6.93 -1.89
N HIS A 118 -23.90 5.78 -2.57
CA HIS A 118 -25.01 4.83 -2.47
C HIS A 118 -25.05 4.03 -1.14
N GLN A 119 -23.92 3.84 -0.47
CA GLN A 119 -23.79 2.90 0.67
C GLN A 119 -23.77 3.62 2.05
N SER A 120 -23.12 4.79 2.16
CA SER A 120 -22.77 5.37 3.47
C SER A 120 -23.87 6.25 4.09
N PHE A 121 -24.68 6.93 3.29
CA PHE A 121 -25.69 7.85 3.83
C PHE A 121 -26.96 7.17 4.33
N ARG A 122 -27.39 6.03 3.77
CA ARG A 122 -28.65 5.38 4.22
C ARG A 122 -28.57 4.88 5.65
N HIS A 123 -27.47 4.26 6.07
CA HIS A 123 -27.39 3.66 7.41
C HIS A 123 -27.17 4.71 8.51
N LYS A 124 -26.31 5.71 8.27
CA LYS A 124 -26.11 6.83 9.21
C LYS A 124 -27.31 7.78 9.23
N ARG A 125 -27.94 8.15 8.10
CA ARG A 125 -29.19 8.95 8.11
C ARG A 125 -30.31 8.21 8.82
N LYS A 126 -30.54 6.92 8.58
CA LYS A 126 -31.62 6.18 9.26
C LYS A 126 -31.40 6.13 10.77
N LYS A 127 -30.17 5.91 11.26
CA LYS A 127 -29.85 5.96 12.69
C LYS A 127 -30.04 7.36 13.29
N VAL A 128 -29.61 8.41 12.61
CA VAL A 128 -29.78 9.80 13.09
C VAL A 128 -31.25 10.25 13.06
N LEU A 129 -32.00 9.88 12.01
CA LEU A 129 -33.44 10.17 11.90
C LEU A 129 -34.27 9.39 12.92
N ALA A 130 -33.96 8.11 13.16
CA ALA A 130 -34.60 7.31 14.18
C ALA A 130 -34.36 7.91 15.58
N LYS A 131 -33.12 8.33 15.90
CA LYS A 131 -32.79 8.98 17.16
C LYS A 131 -33.53 10.31 17.36
N ARG A 132 -33.62 11.14 16.31
CA ARG A 132 -34.38 12.40 16.36
C ARG A 132 -35.89 12.18 16.53
N ALA A 133 -36.45 11.11 15.96
CA ALA A 133 -37.86 10.77 16.15
C ALA A 133 -38.14 10.27 17.58
N THR A 134 -37.22 9.53 18.20
CA THR A 134 -37.35 9.10 19.61
C THR A 134 -37.18 10.26 20.58
N GLU A 135 -36.22 11.16 20.33
CA GLU A 135 -36.04 12.38 21.13
C GLU A 135 -37.29 13.27 21.02
N LYS A 136 -37.82 13.52 19.82
CA LYS A 136 -39.04 14.33 19.64
C LYS A 136 -40.26 13.74 20.37
N ASN A 137 -40.43 12.41 20.37
CA ASN A 137 -41.57 11.77 21.06
C ASN A 137 -41.47 11.81 22.60
N LYS A 138 -40.27 12.05 23.15
CA LYS A 138 -40.04 12.19 24.59
C LYS A 138 -40.43 13.57 25.14
N TYR A 139 -40.60 14.58 24.29
CA TYR A 139 -41.01 15.94 24.69
C TYR A 139 -42.50 16.22 24.44
N ILE A 140 -43.23 15.27 23.85
CA ILE A 140 -44.65 15.40 23.48
C ILE A 140 -45.56 14.50 24.36
N ASN A 141 -44.97 13.58 25.13
CA ASN A 141 -45.62 12.85 26.24
C ASN A 141 -45.03 13.30 27.57
#